data_AF-A0A517RDF7-F1
#
_entry.id   AF-A0A517RDF7-F1
#
_cell.length_a   1.000
_cell.length_b   1.000
_cell.length_c   1.000
_cell.angle_alpha   90.00
_cell.angle_beta   90.00
_cell.angle_gamma   90.00
#
_symmetry.space_group_name_H-M   'P 1'
#
loop_
_entity.id
_entity.type
_entity.pdbx_description
1 polymer ?
#
loop_
_entity_poly.entity_id
_entity_poly.type
_entity_poly.pdbx_seq_one_letter_code
_entity_poly.pdbx_strand_id
1 'polypeptide(L)' 'MKGKIESGQLCTVAPVEEADLKKGDIVLCKVNGSEYLHLIKAIQGKRYQIGNNIGRINGWITFNSIYGKLIKVEP' A
#
# COMPACT_ATOMS: atom_id res chain seq x y z
N MET A 1 18.11 1.94 -6.18
CA MET A 1 17.48 0.88 -5.37
C MET A 1 16.38 0.26 -6.19
N LYS A 2 16.42 -1.05 -6.43
CA LYS A 2 15.39 -1.78 -7.19
C LYS A 2 14.04 -1.54 -6.51
N GLY A 3 13.12 -0.86 -7.20
CA GLY A 3 11.75 -0.72 -6.71
C GLY A 3 11.17 -2.13 -6.50
N LYS A 4 10.37 -2.34 -5.45
CA LYS A 4 9.58 -3.58 -5.36
C LYS A 4 8.62 -3.73 -6.55
N ILE A 5 8.27 -2.61 -7.18
CA ILE A 5 7.46 -2.46 -8.38
C ILE A 5 8.08 -1.33 -9.19
N GLU A 6 8.23 -1.52 -10.50
CA GLU A 6 8.70 -0.53 -11.45
C GLU A 6 7.53 0.22 -12.11
N SER A 7 7.80 1.42 -12.64
CA SER A 7 6.77 2.21 -13.31
C SER A 7 6.26 1.47 -14.55
N GLY A 8 4.94 1.31 -14.67
CA GLY A 8 4.30 0.57 -15.77
C GLY A 8 4.26 -0.95 -15.57
N GLN A 9 4.83 -1.48 -14.49
CA GLN A 9 4.79 -2.91 -14.20
C GLN A 9 3.38 -3.37 -13.83
N LEU A 10 2.92 -4.47 -14.43
CA LEU A 10 1.61 -5.03 -14.17
C LEU A 10 1.58 -5.71 -12.79
N CYS A 11 0.57 -5.36 -11.99
CA CYS A 11 0.41 -5.82 -10.62
C CYS A 11 -0.99 -6.42 -10.42
N THR A 12 -1.08 -7.47 -9.61
CA THR A 12 -2.35 -8.04 -9.16
C THR A 12 -2.55 -7.75 -7.68
N VAL A 13 -3.73 -7.24 -7.34
CA VAL A 13 -4.19 -7.06 -5.96
C VAL A 13 -5.39 -7.94 -5.68
N ALA A 14 -5.56 -8.33 -4.42
CA ALA A 14 -6.74 -9.03 -3.93
C ALA A 14 -7.39 -8.26 -2.77
N PRO A 15 -8.71 -8.39 -2.57
CA PRO A 15 -9.36 -7.94 -1.34
C PRO A 15 -8.64 -8.48 -0.11
N VAL A 16 -8.68 -7.71 0.97
CA VAL A 16 -7.98 -8.03 2.23
C VAL A 16 -8.85 -7.60 3.40
N GLU A 17 -8.85 -8.39 4.46
CA GLU A 17 -9.52 -8.03 5.71
C GLU A 17 -8.65 -7.09 6.54
N GLU A 18 -9.27 -6.20 7.33
CA GLU A 18 -8.53 -5.22 8.15
C GLU A 18 -7.53 -5.89 9.11
N ALA A 19 -7.89 -7.07 9.62
CA ALA A 19 -7.08 -7.86 10.55
C ALA A 19 -5.82 -8.47 9.91
N ASP A 20 -5.79 -8.64 8.58
CA ASP A 20 -4.66 -9.26 7.86
C ASP A 20 -3.58 -8.26 7.45
N LEU A 21 -3.85 -6.96 7.62
CA LEU A 21 -2.93 -5.90 7.26
C LEU A 21 -1.79 -5.77 8.25
N LYS A 22 -0.56 -5.79 7.72
CA LYS A 22 0.66 -5.61 8.53
C LYS A 22 1.61 -4.59 7.92
N LYS A 23 2.49 -4.07 8.78
CA LYS A 23 3.62 -3.23 8.34
C LYS A 23 4.43 -3.98 7.27
N GLY A 24 4.74 -3.29 6.19
CA GLY A 24 5.49 -3.82 5.06
C GLY A 24 4.65 -4.38 3.91
N ASP A 25 3.34 -4.56 4.11
CA ASP A 25 2.41 -4.89 3.03
C ASP A 25 2.36 -3.74 2.00
N ILE A 26 2.26 -4.11 0.73
CA ILE A 26 1.94 -3.16 -0.35
C ILE A 26 0.44 -3.25 -0.59
N VAL A 27 -0.23 -2.10 -0.54
CA VAL A 27 -1.67 -2.00 -0.72
C VAL A 27 -2.03 -1.02 -1.82
N LEU A 28 -3.09 -1.35 -2.57
CA LEU A 28 -3.79 -0.37 -3.39
C LEU A 28 -4.60 0.51 -2.44
N CYS A 29 -4.33 1.81 -2.42
CA CYS A 29 -4.94 2.71 -1.48
C CYS A 29 -5.08 4.12 -2.03
N LYS A 30 -5.99 4.90 -1.45
CA LYS A 30 -6.16 6.33 -1.73
C LYS A 30 -5.68 7.19 -0.56
N VAL A 31 -4.70 8.06 -0.81
CA VAL A 31 -4.17 9.01 0.19
C VAL A 31 -4.00 10.38 -0.45
N ASN A 32 -4.48 11.43 0.22
CA ASN A 32 -4.49 12.81 -0.28
C ASN A 32 -5.07 12.95 -1.71
N GLY A 33 -6.16 12.24 -1.98
CA GLY A 33 -6.90 12.32 -3.25
C GLY A 33 -6.34 11.48 -4.39
N SER A 34 -5.17 10.86 -4.23
CA SER A 34 -4.52 10.04 -5.28
C SER A 34 -4.43 8.57 -4.88
N GLU A 35 -4.52 7.69 -5.86
CA GLU A 35 -4.42 6.24 -5.69
C GLU A 35 -2.99 5.76 -5.95
N TYR A 36 -2.52 4.84 -5.11
CA TYR A 36 -1.16 4.32 -5.17
C TYR A 36 -1.10 2.85 -4.78
N LEU A 37 -0.10 2.13 -5.32
CA LEU A 37 0.43 0.91 -4.75
C LEU A 37 1.60 1.23 -3.83
N HIS A 38 1.34 1.38 -2.53
CA HIS A 38 2.32 1.85 -1.56
C HIS A 38 2.41 0.96 -0.31
N LEU A 39 3.48 1.15 0.46
CA LEU A 39 3.77 0.39 1.66
C LEU A 39 3.00 0.91 2.87
N ILE A 40 2.49 0.00 3.69
CA ILE A 40 2.16 0.30 5.09
C ILE A 40 3.47 0.43 5.87
N LYS A 41 3.84 1.64 6.26
CA LYS A 41 5.06 1.95 7.02
C LYS A 41 4.87 1.82 8.53
N ALA A 42 3.67 2.08 9.03
CA ALA A 42 3.30 1.96 10.44
C ALA A 42 1.79 1.70 10.58
N ILE A 43 1.40 1.12 11.71
CA ILE A 43 -0.01 0.88 12.07
C ILE A 43 -0.22 1.50 13.47
N GLN A 44 -1.31 2.24 13.63
CA GLN A 44 -1.69 2.86 14.89
C GLN A 44 -3.21 2.73 15.07
N GLY A 45 -3.64 1.75 15.86
CA GLY A 45 -5.06 1.40 15.96
C GLY A 45 -5.63 1.05 14.57
N LYS A 46 -6.70 1.73 14.17
CA LYS A 46 -7.36 1.57 12.85
C LYS A 46 -6.81 2.50 11.75
N ARG A 47 -5.60 3.01 11.95
CA ARG A 47 -4.94 3.89 10.97
C ARG A 47 -3.63 3.28 10.47
N TYR A 48 -3.36 3.51 9.20
CA TYR A 48 -2.23 2.97 8.47
C TYR A 48 -1.43 4.11 7.87
N GLN A 49 -0.13 4.18 8.17
CA GLN A 49 0.76 5.16 7.59
C GLN A 49 1.23 4.65 6.23
N ILE A 50 0.90 5.38 5.17
CA ILE A 50 1.25 5.04 3.80
C ILE A 50 2.51 5.77 3.39
N GLY A 51 3.44 5.06 2.76
CA GLY A 51 4.64 5.66 2.18
C GLY A 51 5.20 4.86 1.02
N ASN A 52 6.00 5.54 0.20
CA ASN A 52 6.62 4.91 -0.96
C ASN A 52 7.89 4.12 -0.57
N ASN A 53 8.46 3.41 -1.55
CA ASN A 53 9.65 2.57 -1.33
C ASN A 53 10.97 3.37 -1.18
N ILE A 54 10.97 4.67 -1.48
CA ILE A 54 12.16 5.54 -1.43
C ILE A 54 12.20 6.46 -0.19
N GLY A 55 11.23 6.31 0.73
CA GLY A 55 11.27 6.96 2.05
C GLY A 55 10.29 8.12 2.25
N ARG A 56 9.51 8.51 1.23
CA ARG A 56 8.45 9.51 1.40
C ARG A 56 7.27 8.90 2.15
N ILE A 57 6.76 9.63 3.15
CA ILE A 57 5.48 9.36 3.80
C ILE A 57 4.40 10.21 3.12
N ASN A 58 3.31 9.57 2.70
CA ASN A 58 2.20 10.23 2.04
C ASN A 58 1.15 10.72 3.05
N GLY A 59 0.90 9.94 4.11
CA GLY A 59 -0.07 10.29 5.14
C GLY A 59 -0.61 9.09 5.90
N TRP A 60 -1.60 9.35 6.75
CA TRP A 60 -2.35 8.33 7.46
C TRP A 60 -3.72 8.14 6.84
N ILE A 61 -4.14 6.89 6.67
CA ILE A 61 -5.47 6.52 6.17
C ILE A 61 -6.14 5.51 7.09
N THR A 62 -7.44 5.29 6.93
CA THR A 62 -8.17 4.18 7.56
C THR A 62 -8.36 3.04 6.55
N PHE A 63 -8.86 1.91 7.02
CA PHE A 63 -9.13 0.74 6.19
C PHE A 63 -10.04 1.03 4.98
N ASN A 64 -10.99 1.95 5.11
CA ASN A 64 -11.90 2.34 4.01
C ASN A 64 -11.19 2.92 2.77
N SER A 65 -9.94 3.35 2.93
CA SER A 65 -9.10 3.85 1.83
C SER A 65 -8.13 2.80 1.30
N ILE A 66 -8.24 1.54 1.74
CA ILE A 66 -7.46 0.40 1.27
C ILE A 66 -8.39 -0.49 0.44
N TYR A 67 -8.05 -0.69 -0.82
CA TYR A 67 -8.90 -1.41 -1.79
C TYR A 67 -8.41 -2.84 -2.05
N GLY A 68 -7.18 -3.16 -1.64
CA GLY A 68 -6.63 -4.50 -1.75
C GLY A 68 -5.15 -4.55 -1.43
N LYS A 69 -4.64 -5.76 -1.26
CA LYS A 69 -3.23 -6.05 -1.02
C LYS A 69 -2.59 -6.63 -2.28
N LEU A 70 -1.36 -6.21 -2.57
CA LEU A 70 -0.57 -6.76 -3.67
C LEU A 70 -0.26 -8.25 -3.42
N ILE A 71 -0.57 -9.08 -4.41
CA ILE A 71 -0.30 -10.53 -4.38
C ILE A 71 0.64 -10.99 -5.49
N LYS A 72 0.75 -10.23 -6.59
CA LYS A 72 1.62 -10.58 -7.72
C LYS A 72 2.14 -9.33 -8.43
N VAL A 73 3.36 -9.43 -8.94
CA VAL A 73 3.98 -8.47 -9.85
C VAL A 73 4.48 -9.28 -11.04
N GLU A 74 4.09 -8.89 -12.25
CA GLU A 74 4.53 -9.57 -13.49
C GLU A 74 5.98 -9.19 -13.83
N PRO A 75 6.74 -10.08 -14.49
CA PRO A 75 8.13 -9.81 -14.88
C PRO A 75 8.28 -8.67 -15.90
#